data_AF-B5ATG9-F1
#
_entry.id   AF-B5ATG9-F1
#
_cell.length_a   1.000
_cell.length_b   1.000
_cell.length_c   1.000
_cell.angle_alpha   90.00
_cell.angle_beta   90.00
_cell.angle_gamma   90.00
#
_symmetry.space_group_name_H-M   'P 1'
#
loop_
_entity.id
_entity.type
_entity.pdbx_description
1 polymer ?
#
loop_
_entity_poly.entity_id
_entity_poly.type
_entity_poly.pdbx_seq_one_letter_code
_entity_poly.pdbx_strand_id
1 'polypeptide(L)'
;SYDLEGNLIQVSRQDTTYPETFERGNFSAVKVPRLHNYKGFWFGTWDEDAPDFEEYLGSAKYYLDGYIDRWDGGMEQVAFHRWVLPN
;
A
#
# COMPACT_ATOMS: atom_id res chain seq x y z
N SER A 1 2.22 -17.68 -9.40
CA SER A 1 2.78 -16.38 -9.78
C SER A 1 1.73 -15.32 -9.68
N TYR A 2 2.10 -14.14 -9.19
CA TYR A 2 1.22 -12.98 -9.07
C TYR A 2 1.68 -11.88 -10.03
N ASP A 3 0.76 -11.04 -10.50
CA ASP A 3 1.11 -9.81 -11.20
C ASP A 3 1.46 -8.68 -10.20
N LEU A 4 1.76 -7.48 -10.71
CA LEU A 4 2.10 -6.31 -9.89
C LEU A 4 0.92 -5.78 -9.07
N GLU A 5 -0.31 -6.14 -9.42
CA GLU A 5 -1.52 -5.78 -8.69
C GLU A 5 -1.87 -6.81 -7.61
N GLY A 6 -1.05 -7.87 -7.47
CA GLY A 6 -1.25 -8.94 -6.52
C GLY A 6 -2.29 -9.98 -6.94
N ASN A 7 -2.76 -9.97 -8.20
CA ASN A 7 -3.71 -10.96 -8.68
C ASN A 7 -2.99 -12.30 -8.94
N LEU A 8 -3.60 -13.41 -8.55
CA LEU A 8 -3.03 -14.74 -8.83
C LEU A 8 -3.22 -15.09 -10.32
N ILE A 9 -2.18 -14.90 -11.12
CA ILE A 9 -2.24 -15.11 -12.57
C ILE A 9 -1.88 -16.53 -13.00
N GLN A 10 -1.14 -17.29 -12.19
CA GLN A 10 -0.71 -18.63 -12.57
C GLN A 10 -0.49 -19.54 -11.37
N VAL A 11 -0.93 -20.79 -11.48
CA VAL A 11 -0.67 -21.88 -10.52
C VAL A 11 -0.10 -23.07 -11.27
N SER A 12 0.97 -23.67 -10.74
CA SER A 12 1.60 -24.84 -11.36
C SER A 12 0.62 -26.01 -11.43
N ARG A 13 0.53 -26.63 -12.61
CA ARG A 13 -0.27 -27.84 -12.86
C ARG A 13 -1.75 -27.70 -12.47
N GLN A 14 -2.32 -26.51 -12.61
CA GLN A 14 -3.71 -26.21 -12.25
C GLN A 14 -4.68 -27.29 -12.73
N ASP A 15 -4.63 -27.64 -14.02
CA ASP A 15 -5.56 -28.57 -14.67
C ASP A 15 -5.46 -30.03 -14.19
N THR A 16 -4.35 -30.42 -13.54
CA THR A 16 -4.12 -31.83 -13.13
C THR A 16 -4.10 -32.03 -11.62
N THR A 17 -3.93 -30.95 -10.85
CA THR A 17 -3.70 -31.04 -9.40
C THR A 17 -4.78 -30.34 -8.59
N TYR A 18 -5.50 -29.38 -9.18
CA TYR A 18 -6.55 -28.64 -8.49
C TYR A 18 -7.93 -29.08 -8.96
N PRO A 19 -8.95 -28.97 -8.10
CA PRO A 19 -10.34 -29.20 -8.49
C PRO A 19 -10.77 -28.25 -9.62
N GLU A 20 -11.76 -28.64 -10.43
CA GLU A 20 -12.36 -27.76 -11.45
C GLU A 20 -12.99 -26.50 -10.86
N THR A 21 -13.37 -26.54 -9.58
CA THR A 21 -13.89 -25.39 -8.82
C THR A 21 -12.81 -24.44 -8.33
N PHE A 22 -11.54 -24.71 -8.64
CA PHE A 22 -10.45 -23.83 -8.24
C PHE A 22 -10.47 -22.52 -9.04
N GLU A 23 -10.81 -21.44 -8.36
CA GLU A 23 -10.80 -20.09 -8.91
C GLU A 23 -9.62 -19.29 -8.36
N ARG A 24 -8.69 -18.93 -9.25
CA ARG A 24 -7.49 -18.15 -8.90
C ARG A 24 -7.82 -16.84 -8.17
N GLY A 25 -8.94 -16.20 -8.52
CA GLY A 25 -9.38 -14.94 -7.92
C GLY A 25 -9.50 -15.00 -6.38
N ASN A 26 -9.94 -16.15 -5.85
CA ASN A 26 -10.13 -16.38 -4.41
C ASN A 26 -8.81 -16.50 -3.62
N PHE A 27 -7.67 -16.55 -4.31
CA PHE A 27 -6.34 -16.71 -3.73
C PHE A 27 -5.38 -15.60 -4.18
N SER A 28 -5.90 -14.45 -4.61
CA SER A 28 -5.07 -13.26 -4.85
C SER A 28 -4.48 -12.74 -3.54
N ALA A 29 -3.38 -11.99 -3.63
CA ALA A 29 -2.78 -11.36 -2.47
C ALA A 29 -3.80 -10.41 -1.79
N VAL A 30 -3.80 -10.41 -0.46
CA VAL A 30 -4.65 -9.51 0.32
C VAL A 30 -4.17 -8.08 0.06
N LYS A 31 -5.06 -7.24 -0.50
CA LYS A 31 -4.74 -5.87 -0.91
C LYS A 31 -5.04 -4.91 0.23
N VAL A 32 -4.15 -3.95 0.48
CA VAL A 32 -4.42 -2.86 1.42
C VAL A 32 -5.67 -2.12 0.92
N PRO A 33 -6.78 -2.13 1.66
CA PRO A 33 -8.08 -1.68 1.14
C PRO A 33 -8.11 -0.17 0.90
N ARG A 34 -7.30 0.58 1.65
CA ARG A 34 -7.25 2.04 1.55
C ARG A 34 -5.81 2.49 1.41
N LEU A 35 -5.48 2.95 0.21
CA LEU A 35 -4.21 3.61 -0.12
C LEU A 35 -4.48 5.07 -0.45
N HIS A 36 -3.58 5.95 -0.02
CA HIS A 36 -3.67 7.38 -0.29
C HIS A 36 -2.30 7.92 -0.68
N ASN A 37 -2.21 8.59 -1.83
CA ASN A 37 -1.03 9.35 -2.21
C ASN A 37 -1.19 10.79 -1.73
N TYR A 38 -0.37 11.19 -0.77
CA TYR A 38 -0.29 12.56 -0.29
C TYR A 38 1.03 13.19 -0.70
N LYS A 39 0.98 14.01 -1.75
CA LYS A 39 2.14 14.81 -2.22
C LYS A 39 3.40 13.97 -2.47
N GLY A 40 3.24 12.80 -3.08
CA GLY A 40 4.34 11.87 -3.38
C GLY A 40 4.58 10.79 -2.31
N PHE A 41 4.00 10.94 -1.11
CA PHE A 41 4.09 9.93 -0.04
C PHE A 41 2.86 9.03 -0.06
N TRP A 42 3.08 7.71 -0.10
CA TRP A 42 1.99 6.74 -0.03
C TRP A 42 1.73 6.29 1.40
N PHE A 43 0.47 6.41 1.82
CA PHE A 43 -0.05 5.90 3.08
C PHE A 43 -1.05 4.79 2.82
N GLY A 44 -1.17 3.85 3.76
CA GLY A 44 -2.11 2.75 3.66
C GLY A 44 -2.68 2.36 5.01
N THR A 45 -3.94 1.96 5.04
CA THR A 45 -4.60 1.39 6.22
C THR A 45 -5.40 0.15 5.86
N TRP A 46 -5.46 -0.79 6.80
CA TRP A 46 -6.31 -1.98 6.76
C TRP A 46 -7.69 -1.74 7.35
N ASP A 47 -7.89 -0.61 8.01
CA ASP A 47 -9.18 -0.20 8.57
C ASP A 47 -10.03 0.49 7.48
N GLU A 48 -11.05 -0.22 7.01
CA GLU A 48 -11.98 0.27 5.98
C GLU A 48 -12.85 1.42 6.49
N ASP A 49 -13.10 1.47 7.81
CA ASP A 49 -14.00 2.44 8.45
C ASP A 49 -13.27 3.69 8.97
N ALA A 50 -11.94 3.75 8.83
CA ALA A 50 -11.17 4.92 9.25
C ALA A 50 -11.62 6.20 8.49
N PRO A 51 -11.42 7.41 9.05
CA PRO A 51 -11.73 8.65 8.35
C PRO A 51 -10.88 8.85 7.08
N ASP A 52 -11.23 9.80 6.23
CA ASP A 52 -10.41 10.16 5.06
C ASP A 52 -9.03 10.66 5.50
N PHE A 53 -7.99 10.42 4.68
CA PHE A 53 -6.60 10.63 5.09
C PHE A 53 -6.31 12.06 5.59
N GLU A 54 -6.85 13.08 4.93
CA GLU A 54 -6.65 14.47 5.36
C GLU A 54 -7.41 14.81 6.65
N GLU A 55 -8.57 14.18 6.88
CA GLU A 55 -9.31 14.30 8.14
C GLU A 55 -8.54 13.62 9.28
N TYR A 56 -7.98 12.43 9.01
CA TYR A 56 -7.10 11.70 9.94
C TYR A 56 -5.88 12.55 10.36
N LEU A 57 -5.26 13.28 9.41
CA LEU A 57 -4.15 14.18 9.73
C LEU A 57 -4.57 15.34 10.64
N GLY A 58 -5.80 15.82 10.51
CA GLY A 58 -6.32 16.95 11.27
C GLY A 58 -5.38 18.16 11.25
N SER A 59 -5.06 18.71 12.42
CA SER A 59 -4.18 19.88 12.53
C SER A 59 -2.71 19.60 12.17
N ALA A 60 -2.26 18.34 12.18
CA ALA A 60 -0.91 17.99 11.78
C ALA A 60 -0.64 18.24 10.29
N LYS A 61 -1.71 18.24 9.47
CA LYS A 61 -1.64 18.53 8.03
C LYS A 61 -0.89 19.82 7.74
N TYR A 62 -1.20 20.90 8.46
CA TYR A 62 -0.57 22.21 8.25
C TYR A 62 0.96 22.15 8.40
N TYR A 63 1.43 21.45 9.43
CA TYR A 63 2.87 21.32 9.70
C TYR A 63 3.55 20.38 8.70
N LEU A 64 2.87 19.28 8.34
CA LEU A 64 3.38 18.34 7.35
C LEU A 64 3.54 19.05 5.99
N ASP A 65 2.55 19.81 5.56
CA ASP A 65 2.57 20.59 4.32
C ASP A 65 3.74 21.57 4.29
N GLY A 66 3.99 22.27 5.40
CA GLY A 66 5.13 23.18 5.51
C GLY A 66 6.49 22.51 5.35
N TYR A 67 6.57 21.18 5.51
CA TYR A 67 7.79 20.39 5.36
C TYR A 67 7.89 19.74 3.98
N ILE A 68 6.86 19.01 3.53
CA ILE A 68 6.92 18.19 2.32
C ILE A 68 6.52 18.92 1.03
N ASP A 69 5.85 20.06 1.15
CA ASP A 69 5.29 20.82 0.01
C ASP A 69 5.87 22.25 -0.07
N ARG A 70 7.11 22.41 0.37
CA ARG A 70 7.74 23.73 0.54
C ARG A 70 8.24 24.35 -0.77
N TRP A 71 8.58 23.54 -1.75
CA TRP A 71 9.22 23.96 -3.00
C TRP A 71 8.50 23.41 -4.22
N ASP A 72 8.55 24.15 -5.31
CA ASP A 72 8.09 23.68 -6.62
C ASP A 72 8.84 22.39 -6.99
N GLY A 73 8.07 21.35 -7.34
CA GLY A 73 8.60 20.00 -7.59
C GLY A 73 8.47 19.03 -6.41
N GLY A 74 8.10 19.51 -5.22
CA GLY A 74 7.82 18.66 -4.06
C GLY A 74 9.06 18.04 -3.43
N MET A 75 8.86 16.89 -2.78
CA MET A 75 9.91 16.16 -2.06
C MET A 75 10.00 14.72 -2.56
N GLU A 76 11.22 14.21 -2.68
CA GLU A 76 11.48 12.82 -3.04
C GLU A 76 12.36 12.14 -1.99
N GLN A 77 12.10 10.86 -1.75
CA GLN A 77 12.85 10.05 -0.83
C GLN A 77 13.98 9.30 -1.55
N VAL A 78 15.22 9.48 -1.06
CA VAL A 78 16.43 9.00 -1.76
C VAL A 78 16.91 7.63 -1.26
N ALA A 79 17.00 7.41 0.06
CA ALA A 79 17.56 6.17 0.62
C ALA A 79 17.12 5.89 2.07
N PHE A 80 17.03 4.61 2.44
CA PHE A 80 16.61 4.18 3.77
C PHE A 80 17.76 3.63 4.60
N HIS A 81 17.77 4.00 5.88
CA HIS A 81 18.60 3.35 6.90
C HIS A 81 17.72 2.42 7.74
N ARG A 82 18.18 1.19 8.01
CA ARG A 82 17.44 0.18 8.79
C ARG A 82 18.33 -0.41 9.87
N TRP A 83 17.90 -0.32 11.13
CA TRP A 83 18.56 -0.93 12.28
C TRP A 83 17.51 -1.46 13.27
N VAL A 84 17.95 -2.36 14.16
CA VAL A 84 17.15 -2.84 15.29
C VAL A 84 17.64 -2.13 16.54
N LEU A 85 16.74 -1.43 17.23
CA LEU A 85 17.04 -0.87 18.54
C LEU A 85 16.95 -1.98 19.59
N PRO A 86 17.97 -2.18 20.43
CA PRO A 86 17.85 -3.07 21.58
C PRO A 86 16.83 -2.48 22.57
N ASN A 87 16.07 -3.37 23.21
CA ASN A 87 15.14 -3.03 24.30
C ASN A 87 15.89 -2.52 25.54
#